data_AF-A0A8T2HH05-F1
#
_entry.id   AF-A0A8T2HH05-F1
#
_cell.length_a   1.000
_cell.length_b   1.000
_cell.length_c   1.000
_cell.angle_alpha   90.00
_cell.angle_beta   90.00
_cell.angle_gamma   90.00
#
_symmetry.space_group_name_H-M   'P 1'
#
loop_
_entity.id
_entity.type
_entity.pdbx_description
1 polymer ?
#
loop_
_entity_poly.entity_id
_entity_poly.type
_entity_poly.pdbx_seq_one_letter_code
_entity_poly.pdbx_strand_id
1 'polypeptide(L)'
;MSEKEHPRLILHNFLSPAECKELEFIHKSSSTIGYRPNVFSTTLSHLIATNSPHLIIPFVSIRERLKEKIEETFGCEYELFIEFTGLISWCKGASIGWHSDDNRSYLKQRDFAAVCYLNSYEKDFIGGLFRFQSGEPVTVAPSAGDVIMYTADDRNIHSVDEVTDGERLTLALWFSRDSSHEEDSKLLSRLSQCFDVCVARLHLLGFDVHSLQGEDHSTDASEQLMGPLQLAKGGKLLTRKFANILHALQVVQFYHWKASELVTSNVENDTLEEVKAMSHSQLETINALKSVFLLDENLVATTFGYSCSGEDRKDSLDLTGIALAVTSWEEYSCKLLKELLSSLPQWKTYQTIHKVESD
;
A
#
# COMPACT_ATOMS: atom_id res chain seq x y z
N MET A 1 -34.80 -19.37 27.64
CA MET A 1 -34.32 -18.17 26.92
C MET A 1 -33.35 -17.48 27.84
N SER A 2 -32.11 -17.99 27.95
CA SER A 2 -31.09 -17.37 28.80
C SER A 2 -30.58 -16.10 28.12
N GLU A 3 -30.19 -15.15 28.96
CA GLU A 3 -29.72 -13.81 28.64
C GLU A 3 -28.65 -13.82 27.53
N LYS A 4 -28.66 -12.75 26.73
CA LYS A 4 -27.78 -12.51 25.58
C LYS A 4 -26.32 -12.81 25.94
N GLU A 5 -25.85 -14.03 25.68
CA GLU A 5 -24.43 -14.31 25.65
C GLU A 5 -23.85 -13.44 24.53
N HIS A 6 -22.89 -12.59 24.90
CA HIS A 6 -22.10 -11.77 23.99
C HIS A 6 -20.88 -12.62 23.66
N PRO A 7 -20.95 -13.59 22.72
CA PRO A 7 -19.91 -14.60 22.62
C PRO A 7 -18.66 -13.86 22.16
N ARG A 8 -17.67 -13.81 23.03
CA ARG A 8 -16.32 -13.45 22.65
C ARG A 8 -15.46 -14.66 22.94
N LEU A 9 -14.57 -14.95 22.02
CA LEU A 9 -13.71 -16.11 22.11
C LEU A 9 -12.28 -15.62 22.18
N ILE A 10 -11.53 -16.22 23.12
CA ILE A 10 -10.09 -16.06 23.18
C ILE A 10 -9.48 -17.43 22.94
N LEU A 11 -8.59 -17.48 21.96
CA LEU A 11 -7.82 -18.67 21.63
C LEU A 11 -6.35 -18.38 21.90
N HIS A 12 -5.73 -19.23 22.69
CA HIS A 12 -4.31 -19.11 23.00
C HIS A 12 -3.46 -19.89 22.02
N ASN A 13 -2.33 -19.33 21.62
CA ASN A 13 -1.38 -19.97 20.70
C ASN A 13 -2.03 -20.45 19.39
N PHE A 14 -3.00 -19.70 18.87
CA PHE A 14 -3.66 -20.00 17.60
C PHE A 14 -2.71 -19.83 16.42
N LEU A 15 -1.90 -18.76 16.43
CA LEU A 15 -0.76 -18.63 15.53
C LEU A 15 0.48 -19.23 16.18
N SER A 16 1.27 -19.95 15.39
CA SER A 16 2.56 -20.43 15.83
C SER A 16 3.56 -19.27 16.00
N PRO A 17 4.63 -19.45 16.80
CA PRO A 17 5.69 -18.45 16.92
C PRO A 17 6.35 -18.10 15.58
N ALA A 18 6.45 -19.07 14.66
CA ALA A 18 7.01 -18.85 13.33
C ALA A 18 6.11 -17.94 12.48
N GLU A 19 4.80 -18.20 12.46
CA GLU A 19 3.82 -17.35 11.77
C GLU A 19 3.81 -15.93 12.35
N CYS A 20 3.89 -15.78 13.68
CA CYS A 20 3.98 -14.47 14.31
C CYS A 20 5.21 -13.68 13.83
N LYS A 21 6.37 -14.35 13.77
CA LYS A 21 7.63 -13.72 13.33
C LYS A 21 7.65 -13.40 11.85
N GLU A 22 7.05 -14.24 11.01
CA GLU A 22 6.91 -13.99 9.58
C GLU A 22 6.01 -12.77 9.31
N LEU A 23 4.86 -12.68 9.99
CA LEU A 23 3.98 -11.51 9.88
C LEU A 23 4.63 -10.24 10.46
N GLU A 24 5.37 -10.34 11.56
CA GLU A 24 6.17 -9.24 12.09
C GLU A 24 7.19 -8.72 11.06
N PHE A 25 7.94 -9.63 10.44
CA PHE A 25 8.87 -9.29 9.36
C PHE A 25 8.17 -8.53 8.22
N ILE A 26 7.05 -9.06 7.72
CA ILE A 26 6.29 -8.43 6.62
C ILE A 26 5.81 -7.03 7.00
N HIS A 27 5.32 -6.84 8.24
CA HIS A 27 4.90 -5.52 8.70
C HIS A 27 6.08 -4.55 8.78
N LYS A 28 7.19 -4.99 9.36
CA LYS A 28 8.38 -4.16 9.54
C LYS A 28 9.03 -3.76 8.22
N SER A 29 8.94 -4.59 7.19
CA SER A 29 9.49 -4.28 5.86
C SER A 29 8.58 -3.41 5.01
N SER A 30 7.27 -3.45 5.25
CA SER A 30 6.27 -2.96 4.28
C SER A 30 5.23 -2.03 4.87
N SER A 31 5.30 -1.65 6.15
CA SER A 31 4.28 -0.79 6.75
C SER A 31 4.34 0.66 6.26
N THR A 32 3.17 1.30 6.31
CA THR A 32 3.02 2.74 6.10
C THR A 32 2.37 3.41 7.29
N ILE A 33 2.50 4.73 7.38
CA ILE A 33 1.84 5.54 8.39
C ILE A 33 0.32 5.31 8.28
N GLY A 34 -0.28 4.86 9.36
CA GLY A 34 -1.72 4.65 9.47
C GLY A 34 -2.48 5.97 9.64
N TYR A 35 -3.80 5.88 9.71
CA TYR A 35 -4.68 7.05 9.82
C TYR A 35 -4.68 7.73 11.20
N ARG A 36 -3.97 7.15 12.19
CA ARG A 36 -3.83 7.69 13.55
C ARG A 36 -2.38 8.00 13.86
N PRO A 37 -2.10 9.00 14.72
CA PRO A 37 -0.76 9.23 15.23
C PRO A 37 -0.18 7.95 15.85
N ASN A 38 1.10 7.70 15.58
CA ASN A 38 1.87 6.57 16.13
C ASN A 38 1.30 5.18 15.79
N VAL A 39 0.47 5.07 14.75
CA VAL A 39 -0.04 3.79 14.23
C VAL A 39 0.51 3.56 12.83
N PHE A 40 0.95 2.34 12.55
CA PHE A 40 1.37 1.90 11.23
C PHE A 40 0.51 0.74 10.74
N SER A 41 0.33 0.64 9.42
CA SER A 41 -0.48 -0.41 8.82
C SER A 41 0.15 -1.01 7.57
N THR A 42 0.03 -2.32 7.42
CA THR A 42 0.33 -3.07 6.20
C THR A 42 -0.92 -3.83 5.78
N THR A 43 -1.58 -3.39 4.71
CA THR A 43 -2.73 -4.09 4.12
C THR A 43 -2.29 -4.99 2.98
N LEU A 44 -3.10 -5.98 2.61
CA LEU A 44 -2.81 -6.83 1.44
C LEU A 44 -2.71 -6.01 0.15
N SER A 45 -3.54 -4.98 0.03
CA SER A 45 -3.47 -3.98 -1.04
C SER A 45 -2.13 -3.25 -1.09
N HIS A 46 -1.56 -2.93 0.07
CA HIS A 46 -0.28 -2.25 0.16
C HIS A 46 0.86 -3.14 -0.34
N LEU A 47 0.86 -4.42 0.03
CA LEU A 47 1.85 -5.39 -0.45
C LEU A 47 1.85 -5.53 -1.97
N ILE A 48 0.67 -5.47 -2.60
CA ILE A 48 0.57 -5.43 -4.07
C ILE A 48 1.17 -4.13 -4.60
N ALA A 49 0.79 -2.99 -4.02
CA ALA A 49 1.23 -1.67 -4.47
C ALA A 49 2.74 -1.43 -4.32
N THR A 50 3.40 -2.10 -3.38
CA THR A 50 4.86 -2.06 -3.19
C THR A 50 5.60 -3.17 -3.92
N ASN A 51 4.96 -3.80 -4.91
CA ASN A 51 5.54 -4.87 -5.72
C ASN A 51 6.06 -6.05 -4.87
N SER A 52 5.36 -6.37 -3.77
CA SER A 52 5.63 -7.50 -2.89
C SER A 52 4.42 -8.44 -2.72
N PRO A 53 3.66 -8.77 -3.79
CA PRO A 53 2.44 -9.58 -3.67
C PRO A 53 2.69 -10.99 -3.13
N HIS A 54 3.90 -11.52 -3.32
CA HIS A 54 4.31 -12.83 -2.79
C HIS A 54 4.22 -12.90 -1.25
N LEU A 55 4.35 -11.76 -0.55
CA LEU A 55 4.20 -11.68 0.90
C LEU A 55 2.74 -11.83 1.39
N ILE A 56 1.76 -11.98 0.48
CA ILE A 56 0.37 -12.28 0.84
C ILE A 56 0.20 -13.76 1.24
N ILE A 57 1.06 -14.66 0.76
CA ILE A 57 0.91 -16.11 0.92
C ILE A 57 0.75 -16.53 2.41
N PRO A 58 1.54 -16.02 3.37
CA PRO A 58 1.36 -16.37 4.79
C PRO A 58 -0.03 -16.03 5.34
N PHE A 59 -0.67 -14.99 4.81
CA PHE A 59 -2.01 -14.58 5.25
C PHE A 59 -3.09 -15.55 4.79
N VAL A 60 -2.94 -16.22 3.64
CA VAL A 60 -4.00 -17.05 3.04
C VAL A 60 -4.46 -18.15 4.00
N SER A 61 -3.52 -18.95 4.52
CA SER A 61 -3.87 -20.02 5.47
C SER A 61 -4.38 -19.47 6.80
N ILE A 62 -3.80 -18.36 7.29
CA ILE A 62 -4.22 -17.74 8.56
C ILE A 62 -5.66 -17.22 8.46
N ARG A 63 -5.99 -16.54 7.36
CA ARG A 63 -7.32 -15.99 7.06
C ARG A 63 -8.39 -17.06 7.05
N GLU A 64 -8.16 -18.17 6.34
CA GLU A 64 -9.11 -19.29 6.28
C GLU A 64 -9.32 -19.91 7.66
N ARG A 65 -8.25 -20.22 8.41
CA ARG A 65 -8.38 -20.79 9.76
C ARG A 65 -9.14 -19.87 10.72
N LEU A 66 -8.93 -18.56 10.63
CA LEU A 66 -9.66 -17.58 11.44
C LEU A 66 -11.13 -17.52 11.06
N LYS A 67 -11.44 -17.52 9.77
CA LYS A 67 -12.81 -17.53 9.25
C LYS A 67 -13.56 -18.78 9.73
N GLU A 68 -13.00 -19.97 9.49
CA GLU A 68 -13.60 -21.25 9.94
C GLU A 68 -13.89 -21.24 11.44
N LYS A 69 -12.97 -20.70 12.23
CA LYS A 69 -13.12 -20.65 13.69
C LYS A 69 -14.20 -19.69 14.15
N ILE A 70 -14.35 -18.53 13.50
CA ILE A 70 -15.48 -17.63 13.75
C ILE A 70 -16.78 -18.31 13.36
N GLU A 71 -16.84 -18.89 12.17
CA GLU A 71 -18.02 -19.58 11.67
C GLU A 71 -18.52 -20.68 12.63
N GLU A 72 -17.62 -21.54 13.11
CA GLU A 72 -17.93 -22.58 14.11
C GLU A 72 -18.40 -21.98 15.44
N THR A 73 -17.76 -20.90 15.90
CA THR A 73 -18.03 -20.31 17.22
C THR A 73 -19.37 -19.60 17.28
N PHE A 74 -19.74 -18.94 16.19
CA PHE A 74 -20.94 -18.11 16.11
C PHE A 74 -22.11 -18.78 15.38
N GLY A 75 -21.94 -20.03 14.94
CA GLY A 75 -22.97 -20.83 14.25
C GLY A 75 -23.40 -20.20 12.94
N CYS A 76 -22.43 -19.80 12.12
CA CYS A 76 -22.64 -19.11 10.85
C CYS A 76 -21.77 -19.66 9.71
N GLU A 77 -21.67 -20.99 9.68
CA GLU A 77 -20.84 -21.73 8.73
C GLU A 77 -21.17 -21.39 7.28
N TYR A 78 -20.13 -21.11 6.50
CA TYR A 78 -20.19 -20.73 5.08
C TYR A 78 -20.91 -19.41 4.78
N GLU A 79 -21.23 -18.60 5.79
CA GLU A 79 -21.94 -17.33 5.62
C GLU A 79 -21.00 -16.12 5.60
N LEU A 80 -19.70 -16.29 5.85
CA LEU A 80 -18.77 -15.17 6.02
C LEU A 80 -17.84 -14.92 4.82
N PHE A 81 -17.62 -13.64 4.56
CA PHE A 81 -16.61 -13.12 3.64
C PHE A 81 -15.63 -12.28 4.43
N ILE A 82 -14.34 -12.38 4.13
CA ILE A 82 -13.32 -11.52 4.73
C ILE A 82 -13.45 -10.13 4.09
N GLU A 83 -13.80 -9.13 4.90
CA GLU A 83 -14.00 -7.74 4.46
C GLU A 83 -12.68 -6.99 4.37
N PHE A 84 -11.78 -7.28 5.30
CA PHE A 84 -10.51 -6.58 5.42
C PHE A 84 -9.48 -7.43 6.17
N THR A 85 -8.23 -7.33 5.73
CA THR A 85 -7.06 -7.90 6.40
C THR A 85 -5.94 -6.86 6.52
N GLY A 86 -5.41 -6.66 7.72
CA GLY A 86 -4.27 -5.76 7.90
C GLY A 86 -3.43 -6.05 9.13
N LEU A 87 -2.11 -5.94 8.97
CA LEU A 87 -1.17 -5.84 10.09
C LEU A 87 -1.18 -4.41 10.61
N ILE A 88 -1.37 -4.24 11.91
CA ILE A 88 -1.49 -2.95 12.57
C ILE A 88 -0.50 -2.94 13.74
N SER A 89 0.39 -1.94 13.76
CA SER A 89 1.22 -1.68 14.92
C SER A 89 0.86 -0.37 15.59
N TRP A 90 0.84 -0.40 16.92
CA TRP A 90 0.57 0.72 17.80
C TRP A 90 1.86 1.00 18.57
N CYS A 91 2.53 2.09 18.25
CA CYS A 91 3.73 2.51 18.95
C CYS A 91 3.38 3.31 20.22
N LYS A 92 4.39 3.60 21.04
CA LYS A 92 4.26 4.47 22.22
C LYS A 92 3.42 5.73 21.95
N GLY A 93 2.44 6.01 22.80
CA GLY A 93 1.48 7.11 22.70
C GLY A 93 0.25 6.81 21.82
N ALA A 94 0.20 5.69 21.10
CA ALA A 94 -0.97 5.31 20.32
C ALA A 94 -2.09 4.75 21.22
N SER A 95 -3.33 5.15 20.97
CA SER A 95 -4.53 4.68 21.67
C SER A 95 -5.79 4.85 20.82
N ILE A 96 -6.86 4.15 21.19
CA ILE A 96 -8.20 4.37 20.61
C ILE A 96 -9.27 4.26 21.70
N GLY A 97 -10.12 5.28 21.76
CA GLY A 97 -11.23 5.32 22.71
C GLY A 97 -12.34 4.32 22.37
N TRP A 98 -13.36 4.28 23.21
CA TRP A 98 -14.50 3.36 23.10
C TRP A 98 -15.22 3.45 21.74
N HIS A 99 -15.36 2.31 21.08
CA HIS A 99 -16.08 2.16 19.82
C HIS A 99 -16.57 0.71 19.61
N SER A 100 -17.57 0.54 18.75
CA SER A 100 -17.80 -0.72 18.04
C SER A 100 -17.18 -0.63 16.64
N ASP A 101 -16.90 -1.78 16.03
CA ASP A 101 -16.29 -1.85 14.69
C ASP A 101 -17.28 -1.46 13.58
N ASP A 102 -18.59 -1.52 13.85
CA ASP A 102 -19.68 -1.13 12.96
C ASP A 102 -20.18 0.33 13.16
N ASN A 103 -19.46 1.15 13.93
CA ASN A 103 -19.97 2.43 14.45
C ASN A 103 -20.17 3.55 13.40
N ARG A 104 -19.76 3.37 12.15
CA ARG A 104 -19.94 4.32 11.04
C ARG A 104 -20.71 3.70 9.91
N SER A 105 -21.43 4.51 9.12
CA SER A 105 -22.22 4.05 7.98
C SER A 105 -21.41 3.19 6.98
N TYR A 106 -20.15 3.54 6.72
CA TYR A 106 -19.27 2.81 5.81
C TYR A 106 -18.60 1.57 6.44
N LEU A 107 -18.88 1.29 7.72
CA LEU A 107 -18.40 0.11 8.46
C LEU A 107 -19.54 -0.82 8.88
N LYS A 108 -20.80 -0.46 8.58
CA LYS A 108 -21.99 -1.19 9.04
C LYS A 108 -22.10 -2.61 8.52
N GLN A 109 -21.37 -2.94 7.45
CA GLN A 109 -21.26 -4.28 6.89
C GLN A 109 -20.46 -5.27 7.75
N ARG A 110 -19.75 -4.81 8.79
CA ARG A 110 -18.92 -5.67 9.63
C ARG A 110 -19.80 -6.41 10.63
N ASP A 111 -19.79 -7.73 10.55
CA ASP A 111 -20.52 -8.61 11.47
C ASP A 111 -19.61 -9.13 12.59
N PHE A 112 -18.36 -9.45 12.26
CA PHE A 112 -17.38 -10.04 13.19
C PHE A 112 -15.99 -9.45 13.01
N ALA A 113 -15.17 -9.60 14.05
CA ALA A 113 -13.77 -9.20 14.05
C ALA A 113 -12.89 -10.30 14.67
N ALA A 114 -11.66 -10.41 14.18
CA ALA A 114 -10.58 -11.16 14.79
C ALA A 114 -9.34 -10.28 14.96
N VAL A 115 -8.74 -10.31 16.15
CA VAL A 115 -7.48 -9.61 16.46
C VAL A 115 -6.48 -10.63 16.96
N CYS A 116 -5.47 -10.92 16.14
CA CYS A 116 -4.38 -11.84 16.46
C CYS A 116 -3.16 -11.06 16.93
N TYR A 117 -2.60 -11.41 18.07
CA TYR A 117 -1.41 -10.77 18.63
C TYR A 117 -0.14 -11.42 18.08
N LEU A 118 0.79 -10.59 17.59
CA LEU A 118 2.06 -11.07 17.04
C LEU A 118 3.21 -10.93 18.05
N ASN A 119 2.99 -10.17 19.13
CA ASN A 119 3.91 -10.00 20.24
C ASN A 119 3.16 -9.90 21.57
N SER A 120 3.88 -9.95 22.69
CA SER A 120 3.31 -10.24 24.01
C SER A 120 3.32 -9.03 24.94
N TYR A 121 2.24 -8.87 25.70
CA TYR A 121 2.15 -7.88 26.76
C TYR A 121 3.14 -8.17 27.90
N GLU A 122 3.68 -7.13 28.53
CA GLU A 122 4.73 -7.18 29.58
C GLU A 122 6.09 -7.77 29.15
N LYS A 123 6.23 -8.12 27.88
CA LYS A 123 7.49 -8.58 27.29
C LYS A 123 7.95 -7.69 26.14
N ASP A 124 7.05 -7.43 25.19
CA ASP A 124 7.34 -6.69 23.96
C ASP A 124 6.68 -5.29 23.96
N PHE A 125 5.61 -5.11 24.74
CA PHE A 125 4.95 -3.81 24.94
C PHE A 125 4.28 -3.72 26.33
N ILE A 126 4.12 -2.49 26.82
CA ILE A 126 3.38 -2.14 28.06
C ILE A 126 2.29 -1.12 27.70
N GLY A 127 1.16 -1.14 28.44
CA GLY A 127 -0.05 -0.45 28.02
C GLY A 127 -0.69 -1.17 26.84
N GLY A 128 -1.41 -0.46 25.97
CA GLY A 128 -1.93 -1.05 24.72
C GLY A 128 -2.95 -2.18 24.92
N LEU A 129 -3.52 -2.34 26.12
CA LEU A 129 -4.41 -3.44 26.43
C LEU A 129 -5.74 -3.25 25.71
N PHE A 130 -6.26 -4.33 25.13
CA PHE A 130 -7.58 -4.36 24.51
C PHE A 130 -8.64 -4.56 25.59
N ARG A 131 -9.63 -3.67 25.65
CA ARG A 131 -10.62 -3.63 26.72
C ARG A 131 -12.01 -3.60 26.15
N PHE A 132 -12.90 -4.38 26.72
CA PHE A 132 -14.32 -4.33 26.44
C PHE A 132 -15.04 -3.53 27.53
N GLN A 133 -16.06 -2.77 27.15
CA GLN A 133 -16.81 -1.93 28.08
C GLN A 133 -17.68 -2.76 29.04
N SER A 134 -18.08 -3.97 28.64
CA SER A 134 -18.90 -4.91 29.39
C SER A 134 -18.57 -6.35 29.01
N GLY A 135 -19.08 -7.33 29.76
CA GLY A 135 -18.87 -8.76 29.51
C GLY A 135 -17.48 -9.27 29.89
N GLU A 136 -17.29 -10.58 29.82
CA GLU A 136 -16.04 -11.24 30.22
C GLU A 136 -15.28 -11.83 29.01
N PRO A 137 -13.95 -11.65 28.91
CA PRO A 137 -13.14 -10.80 29.78
C PRO A 137 -13.28 -9.31 29.46
N VAL A 138 -13.18 -8.46 30.48
CA VAL A 138 -13.17 -6.99 30.36
C VAL A 138 -11.85 -6.48 29.78
N THR A 139 -10.74 -7.16 30.04
CA THR A 139 -9.40 -6.76 29.59
C THR A 139 -8.62 -7.99 29.17
N VAL A 140 -7.91 -7.90 28.05
CA VAL A 140 -7.11 -9.01 27.53
C VAL A 140 -5.64 -8.67 27.64
N ALA A 141 -4.91 -9.50 28.37
CA ALA A 141 -3.44 -9.50 28.46
C ALA A 141 -2.88 -10.56 27.50
N PRO A 142 -2.51 -10.20 26.28
CA PRO A 142 -2.20 -11.14 25.21
C PRO A 142 -0.77 -11.67 25.25
N SER A 143 -0.59 -12.93 24.84
CA SER A 143 0.68 -13.47 24.38
C SER A 143 0.74 -13.52 22.84
N ALA A 144 1.94 -13.54 22.28
CA ALA A 144 2.11 -13.78 20.85
C ALA A 144 1.44 -15.10 20.44
N GLY A 145 0.61 -15.04 19.40
CA GLY A 145 -0.20 -16.14 18.90
C GLY A 145 -1.62 -16.18 19.43
N ASP A 146 -1.96 -15.38 20.45
CA ASP A 146 -3.33 -15.29 20.95
C ASP A 146 -4.25 -14.57 19.96
N VAL A 147 -5.52 -14.97 19.92
CA VAL A 147 -6.56 -14.36 19.09
C VAL A 147 -7.77 -14.03 19.94
N ILE A 148 -8.31 -12.83 19.76
CA ILE A 148 -9.63 -12.43 20.27
C ILE A 148 -10.60 -12.36 19.10
N MET A 149 -11.76 -12.99 19.22
CA MET A 149 -12.85 -12.95 18.23
C MET A 149 -14.14 -12.47 18.89
N TYR A 150 -14.88 -11.59 18.22
CA TYR A 150 -16.08 -10.96 18.77
C TYR A 150 -17.01 -10.43 17.67
N THR A 151 -18.27 -10.17 17.99
CA THR A 151 -19.21 -9.49 17.07
C THR A 151 -18.83 -8.02 16.94
N ALA A 152 -18.87 -7.47 15.73
CA ALA A 152 -18.38 -6.12 15.44
C ALA A 152 -19.30 -4.98 15.95
N ASP A 153 -20.48 -5.31 16.47
CA ASP A 153 -21.52 -4.36 16.86
C ASP A 153 -21.41 -3.84 18.30
N ASP A 154 -22.39 -3.04 18.71
CA ASP A 154 -22.44 -2.35 20.00
C ASP A 154 -22.49 -3.28 21.24
N ARG A 155 -22.64 -4.59 21.01
CA ARG A 155 -22.52 -5.62 22.04
C ARG A 155 -21.09 -5.80 22.53
N ASN A 156 -20.09 -5.43 21.73
CA ASN A 156 -18.67 -5.53 22.05
C ASN A 156 -17.95 -4.19 21.86
N ILE A 157 -18.51 -3.13 22.45
CA ILE A 157 -17.80 -1.84 22.52
C ILE A 157 -16.46 -2.03 23.23
N HIS A 158 -15.39 -1.57 22.60
CA HIS A 158 -14.03 -1.79 23.06
C HIS A 158 -13.12 -0.58 22.83
N SER A 159 -11.97 -0.60 23.49
CA SER A 159 -10.91 0.40 23.38
C SER A 159 -9.54 -0.29 23.41
N VAL A 160 -8.51 0.45 22.99
CA VAL A 160 -7.12 0.09 23.27
C VAL A 160 -6.52 1.24 24.06
N ASP A 161 -6.09 0.93 25.29
CA ASP A 161 -5.41 1.90 26.15
C ASP A 161 -4.09 2.34 25.52
N GLU A 162 -3.55 3.47 25.98
CA GLU A 162 -2.29 3.99 25.45
C GLU A 162 -1.15 2.96 25.59
N VAL A 163 -0.41 2.74 24.51
CA VAL A 163 0.86 2.02 24.56
C VAL A 163 1.87 2.94 25.26
N THR A 164 2.35 2.53 26.43
CA THR A 164 3.28 3.35 27.23
C THR A 164 4.74 2.98 26.97
N ASP A 165 4.99 1.74 26.54
CA ASP A 165 6.32 1.26 26.16
C ASP A 165 6.24 0.20 25.07
N GLY A 166 7.29 0.12 24.24
CA GLY A 166 7.38 -0.80 23.11
C GLY A 166 6.40 -0.50 21.96
N GLU A 167 6.02 -1.57 21.24
CA GLU A 167 5.09 -1.51 20.12
C GLU A 167 4.16 -2.72 20.16
N ARG A 168 2.85 -2.50 20.16
CA ARG A 168 1.85 -3.56 20.12
C ARG A 168 1.54 -3.91 18.66
N LEU A 169 1.81 -5.15 18.27
CA LEU A 169 1.63 -5.61 16.89
C LEU A 169 0.52 -6.65 16.78
N THR A 170 -0.43 -6.42 15.87
CA THR A 170 -1.57 -7.31 15.64
C THR A 170 -1.88 -7.52 14.17
N LEU A 171 -2.38 -8.70 13.82
CA LEU A 171 -3.14 -8.93 12.59
C LEU A 171 -4.63 -8.73 12.90
N ALA A 172 -5.28 -7.80 12.21
CA ALA A 172 -6.71 -7.52 12.36
C ALA A 172 -7.48 -7.96 11.11
N LEU A 173 -8.56 -8.70 11.31
CA LEU A 173 -9.51 -9.09 10.27
C LEU A 173 -10.92 -8.65 10.66
N TRP A 174 -11.67 -8.22 9.65
CA TRP A 174 -13.11 -8.02 9.76
C TRP A 174 -13.83 -8.92 8.76
N PHE A 175 -15.03 -9.37 9.16
CA PHE A 175 -15.85 -10.30 8.39
C PHE A 175 -17.23 -9.69 8.16
N SER A 176 -17.78 -9.97 6.98
CA SER A 176 -19.08 -9.50 6.52
C SER A 176 -19.89 -10.69 6.03
N ARG A 177 -21.20 -10.67 6.25
CA ARG A 177 -22.18 -11.59 5.64
C ARG A 177 -22.60 -11.13 4.25
N ASP A 178 -22.30 -9.88 3.90
CA ASP A 178 -22.52 -9.33 2.57
C ASP A 178 -21.29 -9.58 1.69
N SER A 179 -21.47 -10.39 0.65
CA SER A 179 -20.42 -10.77 -0.31
C SER A 179 -19.92 -9.61 -1.16
N SER A 180 -20.69 -8.52 -1.30
CA SER A 180 -20.25 -7.32 -2.04
C SER A 180 -19.07 -6.61 -1.36
N HIS A 181 -18.82 -6.93 -0.09
CA HIS A 181 -17.72 -6.38 0.69
C HIS A 181 -16.48 -7.28 0.74
N GLU A 182 -16.49 -8.44 0.10
CA GLU A 182 -15.36 -9.37 0.06
C GLU A 182 -14.06 -8.70 -0.44
N GLU A 183 -12.97 -8.91 0.30
CA GLU A 183 -11.64 -8.40 0.00
C GLU A 183 -10.99 -9.15 -1.18
N ASP A 184 -11.24 -10.46 -1.28
CA ASP A 184 -10.55 -11.35 -2.22
C ASP A 184 -10.82 -11.03 -3.68
N SER A 185 -12.07 -10.72 -4.06
CA SER A 185 -12.40 -10.27 -5.42
C SER A 185 -11.59 -9.02 -5.83
N LYS A 186 -11.37 -8.08 -4.89
CA LYS A 186 -10.58 -6.86 -5.09
C LYS A 186 -9.07 -7.17 -5.13
N LEU A 187 -8.61 -8.17 -4.39
CA LEU A 187 -7.20 -8.60 -4.41
C LEU A 187 -6.88 -9.38 -5.69
N LEU A 188 -7.72 -10.33 -6.08
CA LEU A 188 -7.56 -11.13 -7.29
C LEU A 188 -7.57 -10.27 -8.55
N SER A 189 -8.44 -9.26 -8.63
CA SER A 189 -8.40 -8.29 -9.73
C SER A 189 -7.10 -7.50 -9.79
N ARG A 190 -6.46 -7.21 -8.65
CA ARG A 190 -5.16 -6.50 -8.61
C ARG A 190 -3.96 -7.42 -8.88
N LEU A 191 -4.00 -8.65 -8.34
CA LEU A 191 -2.95 -9.66 -8.50
C LEU A 191 -2.91 -10.22 -9.93
N SER A 192 -4.07 -10.48 -10.53
CA SER A 192 -4.15 -11.03 -11.89
C SER A 192 -3.64 -10.07 -12.96
N GLN A 193 -3.46 -8.79 -12.63
CA GLN A 193 -3.12 -7.76 -13.60
C GLN A 193 -1.65 -7.31 -13.57
N CYS A 194 -0.77 -7.94 -12.76
CA CYS A 194 0.62 -7.49 -12.53
C CYS A 194 0.68 -5.96 -12.53
N PHE A 195 -0.19 -5.29 -11.78
CA PHE A 195 -0.47 -3.87 -11.99
C PHE A 195 0.64 -3.00 -11.40
N ASP A 196 1.44 -2.36 -12.26
CA ASP A 196 2.41 -1.36 -11.83
C ASP A 196 1.82 0.06 -11.95
N VAL A 197 1.72 0.75 -10.82
CA VAL A 197 1.13 2.11 -10.73
C VAL A 197 1.88 3.11 -11.60
N CYS A 198 3.21 2.97 -11.75
CA CYS A 198 4.00 3.90 -12.54
C CYS A 198 3.81 3.68 -14.03
N VAL A 199 3.83 2.42 -14.48
CA VAL A 199 3.49 2.03 -15.86
C VAL A 199 2.08 2.48 -16.22
N ALA A 200 1.09 2.22 -15.35
CA ALA A 200 -0.29 2.60 -15.59
C ALA A 200 -0.49 4.12 -15.72
N ARG A 201 0.18 4.92 -14.89
CA ARG A 201 0.15 6.39 -15.00
C ARG A 201 0.83 6.92 -16.26
N LEU A 202 1.97 6.34 -16.63
CA LEU A 202 2.66 6.71 -17.89
C LEU A 202 1.80 6.38 -19.10
N HIS A 203 1.19 5.20 -19.10
CA HIS A 203 0.28 4.76 -20.16
C HIS A 203 -0.93 5.70 -20.32
N LEU A 204 -1.54 6.15 -19.21
CA LEU A 204 -2.62 7.15 -19.25
C LEU A 204 -2.20 8.48 -19.91
N LEU A 205 -0.93 8.86 -19.78
CA LEU A 205 -0.34 10.05 -20.41
C LEU A 205 0.15 9.79 -21.85
N GLY A 206 -0.07 8.58 -22.38
CA GLY A 206 0.30 8.17 -23.73
C GLY A 206 1.77 7.81 -23.89
N PHE A 207 2.47 7.51 -22.79
CA PHE A 207 3.85 7.04 -22.81
C PHE A 207 3.94 5.53 -22.62
N ASP A 208 4.88 4.95 -23.34
CA ASP A 208 5.26 3.55 -23.28
C ASP A 208 6.66 3.40 -22.69
N VAL A 209 6.97 2.20 -22.20
CA VAL A 209 8.21 1.93 -21.45
C VAL A 209 9.00 0.83 -22.15
N HIS A 210 10.25 1.12 -22.44
CA HIS A 210 11.21 0.16 -22.98
C HIS A 210 12.32 -0.10 -21.94
N SER A 211 12.37 -1.32 -21.39
CA SER A 211 13.45 -1.76 -20.51
C SER A 211 14.76 -1.95 -21.28
N LEU A 212 15.88 -1.59 -20.66
CA LEU A 212 17.22 -1.87 -21.17
C LEU A 212 17.89 -3.07 -20.47
N GLN A 213 17.21 -3.69 -19.50
CA GLN A 213 17.69 -4.92 -18.89
C GLN A 213 17.30 -6.13 -19.73
N GLY A 214 18.33 -6.77 -20.31
CA GLY A 214 18.34 -8.14 -20.83
C GLY A 214 17.40 -8.43 -22.01
N GLU A 215 17.97 -8.69 -23.19
CA GLU A 215 17.31 -9.51 -24.22
C GLU A 215 17.16 -10.99 -23.78
N ASP A 216 17.58 -11.34 -22.57
CA ASP A 216 17.39 -12.65 -21.95
C ASP A 216 15.98 -12.80 -21.40
N HIS A 217 15.22 -13.67 -22.05
CA HIS A 217 13.83 -14.06 -21.75
C HIS A 217 13.57 -14.63 -20.33
N SER A 218 14.57 -14.61 -19.43
CA SER A 218 14.47 -15.11 -18.05
C SER A 218 14.28 -14.02 -17.00
N THR A 219 14.46 -12.74 -17.35
CA THR A 219 14.40 -11.63 -16.36
C THR A 219 12.94 -11.30 -16.04
N ASP A 220 12.57 -11.37 -14.75
CA ASP A 220 11.21 -11.04 -14.29
C ASP A 220 10.82 -9.64 -14.76
N ALA A 221 9.58 -9.49 -15.23
CA ALA A 221 9.09 -8.24 -15.80
C ALA A 221 9.18 -7.08 -14.78
N SER A 222 9.06 -7.40 -13.49
CA SER A 222 9.17 -6.42 -12.41
C SER A 222 10.60 -5.92 -12.21
N GLU A 223 11.60 -6.79 -12.36
CA GLU A 223 13.01 -6.41 -12.30
C GLU A 223 13.37 -5.44 -13.44
N GLN A 224 12.81 -5.69 -14.63
CA GLN A 224 12.98 -4.82 -15.79
C GLN A 224 12.53 -3.37 -15.52
N LEU A 225 11.50 -3.16 -14.68
CA LEU A 225 11.03 -1.81 -14.30
C LEU A 225 11.93 -1.12 -13.27
N MET A 226 12.67 -1.90 -12.48
CA MET A 226 13.63 -1.38 -11.48
C MET A 226 14.99 -1.04 -12.10
N GLY A 227 15.25 -1.53 -13.31
CA GLY A 227 16.45 -1.24 -14.09
C GLY A 227 16.36 0.01 -14.97
N PRO A 228 17.46 0.36 -15.64
CA PRO A 228 17.48 1.46 -16.59
C PRO A 228 16.49 1.25 -17.72
N LEU A 229 15.74 2.29 -18.08
CA LEU A 229 14.71 2.24 -19.10
C LEU A 229 14.60 3.52 -19.93
N GLN A 230 13.83 3.45 -21.00
CA GLN A 230 13.54 4.56 -21.91
C GLN A 230 12.04 4.75 -22.09
N LEU A 231 11.64 5.99 -22.37
CA LEU A 231 10.25 6.34 -22.69
C LEU A 231 10.02 6.34 -24.20
N ALA A 232 8.87 5.82 -24.61
CA ALA A 232 8.40 5.77 -25.98
C ALA A 232 7.06 6.51 -26.11
N LYS A 233 6.81 7.11 -27.28
CA LYS A 233 5.52 7.72 -27.63
C LYS A 233 5.41 7.86 -29.15
N GLY A 234 4.27 7.49 -29.72
CA GLY A 234 3.97 7.69 -31.15
C GLY A 234 5.01 7.09 -32.11
N GLY A 235 5.52 5.89 -31.83
CA GLY A 235 6.53 5.21 -32.65
C GLY A 235 7.95 5.79 -32.54
N LYS A 236 8.16 6.75 -31.63
CA LYS A 236 9.46 7.33 -31.32
C LYS A 236 9.93 6.89 -29.94
N LEU A 237 11.24 6.87 -29.74
CA LEU A 237 11.89 6.50 -28.49
C LEU A 237 12.83 7.62 -28.05
N LEU A 238 12.73 8.00 -26.79
CA LEU A 238 13.68 8.92 -26.15
C LEU A 238 14.97 8.17 -25.83
N THR A 239 16.10 8.65 -26.34
CA THR A 239 17.42 8.03 -26.14
C THR A 239 17.92 8.24 -24.72
N ARG A 240 17.44 9.27 -24.02
CA ARG A 240 17.74 9.52 -22.62
C ARG A 240 17.24 8.38 -21.73
N LYS A 241 18.12 7.91 -20.84
CA LYS A 241 17.85 6.79 -19.94
C LYS A 241 17.35 7.30 -18.60
N PHE A 242 16.36 6.63 -18.05
CA PHE A 242 15.89 6.82 -16.69
C PHE A 242 16.45 5.71 -15.81
N ALA A 243 16.76 6.01 -14.54
CA ALA A 243 17.25 5.03 -13.59
C ALA A 243 16.29 3.84 -13.38
N ASN A 244 14.97 4.10 -13.34
CA ASN A 244 13.90 3.13 -13.20
C ASN A 244 12.54 3.76 -13.57
N ILE A 245 11.47 2.98 -13.44
CA ILE A 245 10.10 3.42 -13.77
C ILE A 245 9.60 4.61 -12.95
N LEU A 246 9.99 4.67 -11.67
CA LEU A 246 9.60 5.76 -10.78
C LEU A 246 10.24 7.08 -11.22
N HIS A 247 11.54 7.07 -11.54
CA HIS A 247 12.23 8.25 -12.04
C HIS A 247 11.60 8.76 -13.34
N ALA A 248 11.26 7.86 -14.27
CA ALA A 248 10.58 8.24 -15.50
C ALA A 248 9.22 8.91 -15.24
N LEU A 249 8.39 8.32 -14.37
CA LEU A 249 7.12 8.94 -13.99
C LEU A 249 7.30 10.31 -13.33
N GLN A 250 8.27 10.46 -12.43
CA GLN A 250 8.55 11.73 -11.74
C GLN A 250 8.89 12.85 -12.73
N VAL A 251 9.75 12.58 -13.71
CA VAL A 251 10.10 13.56 -14.75
C VAL A 251 8.90 13.91 -15.61
N VAL A 252 8.11 12.92 -16.05
CA VAL A 252 6.92 13.16 -16.87
C VAL A 252 5.89 14.00 -16.13
N GLN A 253 5.65 13.72 -14.84
CA GLN A 253 4.74 14.51 -14.01
C GLN A 253 5.29 15.92 -13.73
N PHE A 254 6.60 16.06 -13.54
CA PHE A 254 7.26 17.36 -13.40
C PHE A 254 7.10 18.19 -14.67
N TYR A 255 7.32 17.61 -15.85
CA TYR A 255 7.06 18.29 -17.11
C TYR A 255 5.59 18.68 -17.23
N HIS A 256 4.65 17.77 -16.95
CA HIS A 256 3.22 18.08 -16.97
C HIS A 256 2.85 19.25 -16.04
N TRP A 257 3.52 19.37 -14.89
CA TRP A 257 3.35 20.51 -13.98
C TRP A 257 4.01 21.80 -14.49
N LYS A 258 5.22 21.71 -15.06
CA LYS A 258 6.09 22.85 -15.38
C LYS A 258 6.19 23.20 -16.87
N ALA A 259 5.43 22.53 -17.74
CA ALA A 259 5.53 22.68 -19.19
C ALA A 259 5.41 24.13 -19.65
N SER A 260 4.46 24.91 -19.11
CA SER A 260 4.27 26.31 -19.47
C SER A 260 5.47 27.20 -19.09
N GLU A 261 6.17 26.90 -18.00
CA GLU A 261 7.36 27.62 -17.54
C GLU A 261 8.58 27.23 -18.41
N LEU A 262 8.71 25.95 -18.75
CA LEU A 262 9.83 25.40 -19.53
C LEU A 262 9.81 25.82 -21.02
N VAL A 263 8.62 26.01 -21.60
CA VAL A 263 8.48 26.50 -22.98
C VAL A 263 8.96 27.95 -23.11
N THR A 264 8.89 28.76 -22.04
CA THR A 264 9.33 30.16 -22.07
C THR A 264 10.84 30.36 -21.89
N SER A 265 11.57 29.37 -21.38
CA SER A 265 13.01 29.47 -21.10
C SER A 265 13.92 28.99 -22.26
N ASN A 266 13.38 28.24 -23.22
CA ASN A 266 14.19 27.46 -24.17
C ASN A 266 14.37 28.11 -25.56
N VAL A 267 14.65 29.42 -25.61
CA VAL A 267 14.96 30.08 -26.90
C VAL A 267 16.37 29.76 -27.41
N GLU A 268 17.28 29.23 -26.57
CA GLU A 268 18.64 28.90 -26.98
C GLU A 268 19.15 27.65 -26.26
N ASN A 269 19.17 26.49 -26.93
CA ASN A 269 20.22 25.47 -26.74
C ASN A 269 20.17 24.38 -27.82
N ASP A 270 21.38 23.98 -28.26
CA ASP A 270 21.67 23.00 -29.29
C ASP A 270 20.84 21.72 -29.16
N THR A 271 20.01 21.44 -30.17
CA THR A 271 19.26 20.21 -30.33
C THR A 271 20.21 19.04 -30.60
N LEU A 272 20.63 18.36 -29.54
CA LEU A 272 21.04 16.96 -29.65
C LEU A 272 19.78 16.16 -30.02
N GLU A 273 19.83 15.33 -31.07
CA GLU A 273 18.72 14.44 -31.44
C GLU A 273 18.50 13.38 -30.34
N GLU A 274 17.78 13.76 -29.28
CA GLU A 274 17.44 12.86 -28.17
C GLU A 274 16.26 11.94 -28.51
N VAL A 275 15.62 12.11 -29.66
CA VAL A 275 14.48 11.28 -30.09
C VAL A 275 14.84 10.52 -31.35
N LYS A 276 14.76 9.19 -31.30
CA LYS A 276 15.01 8.32 -32.45
C LYS A 276 13.74 7.56 -32.87
N ALA A 277 13.70 7.14 -34.13
CA ALA A 277 12.71 6.17 -34.58
C ALA A 277 12.91 4.85 -33.82
N MET A 278 11.81 4.25 -33.38
CA MET A 278 11.81 2.99 -32.66
C MET A 278 12.04 1.83 -33.64
N SER A 279 12.87 0.85 -33.28
CA SER A 279 13.02 -0.38 -34.07
C SER A 279 11.86 -1.35 -33.83
N HIS A 280 11.71 -2.34 -34.73
CA HIS A 280 10.70 -3.39 -34.55
C HIS A 280 10.90 -4.18 -33.26
N SER A 281 12.14 -4.57 -32.95
CA SER A 281 12.47 -5.29 -31.71
C SER A 281 12.11 -4.48 -30.46
N GLN A 282 12.34 -3.17 -30.47
CA GLN A 282 11.97 -2.30 -29.36
C GLN A 282 10.44 -2.24 -29.17
N LEU A 283 9.68 -2.17 -30.26
CA LEU A 283 8.22 -2.21 -30.20
C LEU A 283 7.71 -3.56 -29.65
N GLU A 284 8.33 -4.67 -30.03
CA GLU A 284 8.00 -6.00 -29.48
C GLU A 284 8.23 -6.06 -27.97
N THR A 285 9.37 -5.58 -27.47
CA THR A 285 9.65 -5.55 -26.02
C THR A 285 8.68 -4.66 -25.25
N ILE A 286 8.31 -3.51 -25.81
CA ILE A 286 7.30 -2.62 -25.22
C ILE A 286 5.96 -3.34 -25.13
N ASN A 287 5.53 -3.99 -26.20
CA ASN A 287 4.26 -4.72 -26.23
C ASN A 287 4.26 -5.90 -25.27
N ALA A 288 5.38 -6.61 -25.12
CA ALA A 288 5.55 -7.66 -24.12
C ALA A 288 5.37 -7.09 -22.69
N LEU A 289 6.05 -6.00 -22.35
CA LEU A 289 5.88 -5.33 -21.06
C LEU A 289 4.44 -4.86 -20.82
N LYS A 290 3.80 -4.24 -21.81
CA LYS A 290 2.39 -3.84 -21.72
C LYS A 290 1.47 -5.04 -21.47
N SER A 291 1.70 -6.15 -22.15
CA SER A 291 0.90 -7.37 -21.98
C SER A 291 1.01 -7.97 -20.57
N VAL A 292 2.08 -7.65 -19.84
CA VAL A 292 2.23 -8.04 -18.44
C VAL A 292 1.55 -7.03 -17.52
N PHE A 293 1.84 -5.74 -17.64
CA PHE A 293 1.47 -4.72 -16.65
C PHE A 293 0.13 -3.98 -16.91
N LEU A 294 -0.46 -4.13 -18.11
CA LEU A 294 -1.64 -3.39 -18.57
C LEU A 294 -2.69 -4.31 -19.21
N LEU A 295 -2.97 -5.46 -18.58
CA LEU A 295 -3.93 -6.45 -19.08
C LEU A 295 -5.37 -5.93 -19.20
N ASP A 296 -5.74 -4.90 -18.43
CA ASP A 296 -7.09 -4.32 -18.42
C ASP A 296 -7.06 -2.78 -18.37
N GLU A 297 -7.26 -2.13 -19.52
CA GLU A 297 -7.35 -0.68 -19.61
C GLU A 297 -8.52 -0.10 -18.78
N ASN A 298 -9.61 -0.86 -18.57
CA ASN A 298 -10.71 -0.41 -17.74
C ASN A 298 -10.33 -0.36 -16.26
N LEU A 299 -9.47 -1.28 -15.78
CA LEU A 299 -8.98 -1.21 -14.41
C LEU A 299 -8.10 0.02 -14.21
N VAL A 300 -7.23 0.36 -15.18
CA VAL A 300 -6.41 1.57 -15.12
C VAL A 300 -7.31 2.82 -14.98
N ALA A 301 -8.34 2.94 -15.82
CA ALA A 301 -9.28 4.06 -15.77
C ALA A 301 -10.09 4.11 -14.46
N THR A 302 -10.55 2.96 -13.98
CA THR A 302 -11.36 2.84 -12.75
C THR A 302 -10.51 3.12 -11.51
N THR A 303 -9.27 2.62 -11.46
CA THR A 303 -8.34 2.75 -10.32
C THR A 303 -7.92 4.18 -10.08
N PHE A 304 -7.65 4.93 -11.16
CA PHE A 304 -7.29 6.35 -11.03
C PHE A 304 -8.51 7.28 -11.11
N GLY A 305 -9.73 6.75 -11.28
CA GLY A 305 -10.98 7.51 -11.18
C GLY A 305 -11.17 8.59 -12.26
N TYR A 306 -10.49 8.48 -13.40
CA TYR A 306 -10.54 9.49 -14.46
C TYR A 306 -11.17 8.94 -15.74
N SER A 307 -12.31 9.54 -16.11
CA SER A 307 -12.65 9.72 -17.52
C SER A 307 -11.62 10.68 -18.13
N CYS A 308 -10.49 10.18 -18.62
CA CYS A 308 -9.63 10.94 -19.54
C CYS A 308 -10.33 11.07 -20.90
N SER A 309 -11.48 11.74 -20.94
CA SER A 309 -12.19 12.17 -22.15
C SER A 309 -11.75 13.57 -22.61
N GLY A 310 -10.57 14.01 -22.21
CA GLY A 310 -9.90 15.15 -22.84
C GLY A 310 -8.90 14.63 -23.85
N GLU A 311 -9.34 14.33 -25.08
CA GLU A 311 -8.45 14.04 -26.21
C GLU A 311 -7.37 15.14 -26.34
N ASP A 312 -7.71 16.39 -26.00
CA ASP A 312 -6.79 17.55 -25.96
C ASP A 312 -5.56 17.42 -25.04
N ARG A 313 -5.55 16.53 -24.03
CA ARG A 313 -4.46 16.47 -23.03
C ARG A 313 -3.36 15.47 -23.36
N LYS A 314 -3.69 14.35 -24.02
CA LYS A 314 -2.72 13.33 -24.42
C LYS A 314 -1.71 13.86 -25.45
N ASP A 315 -2.13 14.84 -26.26
CA ASP A 315 -1.31 15.41 -27.34
C ASP A 315 -0.37 16.53 -26.90
N SER A 316 -0.52 17.06 -25.67
CA SER A 316 0.29 18.19 -25.18
C SER A 316 1.71 17.81 -24.74
N LEU A 317 1.93 16.55 -24.33
CA LEU A 317 3.22 16.10 -23.81
C LEU A 317 4.00 15.35 -24.88
N ASP A 318 5.12 15.89 -25.35
CA ASP A 318 5.99 15.27 -26.34
C ASP A 318 7.32 14.79 -25.74
N LEU A 319 8.00 13.87 -26.43
CA LEU A 319 9.29 13.33 -25.94
C LEU A 319 10.38 14.40 -25.88
N THR A 320 10.31 15.44 -26.73
CA THR A 320 11.27 16.55 -26.75
C THR A 320 11.16 17.39 -25.47
N GLY A 321 9.93 17.73 -25.06
CA GLY A 321 9.69 18.43 -23.81
C GLY A 321 10.15 17.62 -22.60
N ILE A 322 9.90 16.30 -22.61
CA ILE A 322 10.41 15.40 -21.57
C ILE A 322 11.94 15.39 -21.50
N ALA A 323 12.61 15.33 -22.65
CA ALA A 323 14.08 15.37 -22.74
C ALA A 323 14.66 16.59 -22.00
N LEU A 324 14.08 17.76 -22.25
CA LEU A 324 14.47 19.03 -21.63
C LEU A 324 14.09 19.07 -20.13
N ALA A 325 12.97 18.45 -19.78
CA ALA A 325 12.50 18.40 -18.40
C ALA A 325 13.37 17.54 -17.49
N VAL A 326 14.11 16.54 -18.00
CA VAL A 326 14.98 15.71 -17.15
C VAL A 326 16.01 16.58 -16.42
N THR A 327 16.75 17.44 -17.13
CA THR A 327 17.76 18.30 -16.51
C THR A 327 17.12 19.29 -15.54
N SER A 328 15.98 19.87 -15.91
CA SER A 328 15.23 20.81 -15.06
C SER A 328 14.70 20.13 -13.79
N TRP A 329 14.28 18.87 -13.88
CA TRP A 329 13.84 18.07 -12.74
C TRP A 329 15.00 17.71 -11.81
N GLU A 330 16.17 17.36 -12.37
CA GLU A 330 17.39 17.09 -11.60
C GLU A 330 17.84 18.33 -10.82
N GLU A 331 17.87 19.50 -11.48
CA GLU A 331 18.17 20.79 -10.85
C GLU A 331 17.16 21.15 -9.76
N TYR A 332 15.87 21.01 -10.03
CA TYR A 332 14.80 21.26 -9.07
C TYR A 332 14.91 20.34 -7.84
N SER A 333 15.10 19.04 -8.06
CA SER A 333 15.24 18.06 -6.98
C SER A 333 16.49 18.33 -6.14
N CYS A 334 17.60 18.71 -6.77
CA CYS A 334 18.82 19.11 -6.06
C CYS A 334 18.63 20.40 -5.25
N LYS A 335 17.89 21.38 -5.80
CA LYS A 335 17.54 22.62 -5.07
C LYS A 335 16.71 22.29 -3.83
N LEU A 336 15.65 21.50 -3.96
CA LEU A 336 14.81 21.10 -2.83
C LEU A 336 15.60 20.33 -1.77
N LEU A 337 16.51 19.43 -2.18
CA LEU A 337 17.37 18.71 -1.23
C LEU A 337 18.27 19.68 -0.46
N LYS A 338 18.87 20.68 -1.12
CA LYS A 338 19.67 21.72 -0.45
C LYS A 338 18.83 22.54 0.51
N GLU A 339 17.63 22.97 0.09
CA GLU A 339 16.70 23.71 0.94
C GLU A 339 16.30 22.90 2.18
N LEU A 340 15.93 21.63 1.98
CA LEU A 340 15.64 20.67 3.05
C LEU A 340 16.82 20.59 4.03
N LEU A 341 18.02 20.27 3.55
CA LEU A 341 19.21 20.12 4.39
C LEU A 341 19.59 21.41 5.12
N SER A 342 19.41 22.58 4.49
CA SER A 342 19.68 23.89 5.12
C SER A 342 18.63 24.29 6.15
N SER A 343 17.39 23.81 6.01
CA SER A 343 16.28 24.12 6.90
C SER A 343 16.24 23.19 8.11
N LEU A 344 16.76 21.96 8.00
CA LEU A 344 16.78 20.96 9.07
C LEU A 344 17.33 21.50 10.42
N PRO A 345 18.46 22.23 10.49
CA PRO A 345 18.94 22.79 11.76
C PRO A 345 17.97 23.79 12.38
N GLN A 346 17.33 24.64 11.57
CA GLN A 346 16.34 25.60 12.05
C GLN A 346 15.10 24.88 12.54
N TRP A 347 14.58 23.92 11.78
CA TRP A 347 13.42 23.12 12.19
C TRP A 347 13.68 22.33 13.48
N LYS A 348 14.91 21.85 13.68
CA LYS A 348 15.33 21.24 14.96
C LYS A 348 15.38 22.26 16.09
N THR A 349 15.92 23.46 15.83
CA THR A 349 16.03 24.54 16.83
C THR A 349 14.65 25.05 17.27
N TYR A 350 13.73 25.22 16.32
CA TYR A 350 12.36 25.67 16.56
C TYR A 350 11.40 24.52 16.91
N GLN A 351 11.91 23.30 17.15
CA GLN A 351 11.13 22.11 17.48
C GLN A 351 9.97 21.84 16.49
N THR A 352 10.13 22.25 15.23
CA THR A 352 9.17 22.00 14.14
C THR A 352 9.32 20.59 13.58
N ILE A 353 10.52 20.01 13.74
CA ILE A 353 10.77 18.57 13.58
C ILE A 353 11.34 18.08 14.90
N HIS A 354 10.61 17.18 15.55
CA HIS A 354 11.07 16.56 16.79
C HIS A 354 12.05 15.44 16.45
N LYS A 355 13.19 15.43 17.13
CA LYS A 355 14.01 14.23 17.19
C LYS A 355 13.19 13.23 18.01
N VAL A 356 12.72 12.16 17.38
CA VAL A 356 12.23 11.01 18.15
C VAL A 356 13.47 10.49 18.88
N GLU A 357 13.54 10.73 20.18
CA GLU A 357 14.54 10.09 21.01
C GLU A 357 14.19 8.61 20.99
N SER A 358 15.01 7.84 20.26
CA SER A 358 15.05 6.39 20.40
C SER A 358 15.65 6.15 21.79
N ASP A 359 14.80 5.85 22.76
CA ASP A 359 15.22 5.26 24.04
C ASP A 359 15.85 3.87 23.79
#